data_AF-A0A7C6ACJ1-F1
#
_entry.id   AF-A0A7C6ACJ1-F1
#
_cell.length_a   1.000
_cell.length_b   1.000
_cell.length_c   1.000
_cell.angle_alpha   90.00
_cell.angle_beta   90.00
_cell.angle_gamma   90.00
#
_symmetry.space_group_name_H-M   'P 1'
#
loop_
_entity.id
_entity.type
_entity.pdbx_description
1 polymer ?
#
loop_
_entity_poly.entity_id
_entity_poly.type
_entity_poly.pdbx_seq_one_letter_code
_entity_poly.pdbx_strand_id
1 'polypeptide(L)'
;MHLEEMKREIESLVLEKGFYNKREDIPKKLLFAFIELGEASDAWKKGETEEKIAEELIDALFYILDASRLACPSINMDEMFKKKLEKNKSRPFQYGEGHRLK
;
A
#
# COMPACT_ATOMS: atom_id res chain seq x y z
N MET A 1 -1.66 -12.40 8.16
CA MET A 1 -0.40 -11.72 8.52
C MET A 1 -0.69 -10.29 8.93
N HIS A 2 0.17 -9.73 9.78
CA HIS A 2 0.15 -8.32 10.19
C HIS A 2 0.99 -7.43 9.23
N LEU A 3 0.77 -6.11 9.21
CA LEU A 3 1.50 -5.22 8.29
C LEU A 3 3.01 -5.23 8.57
N GLU A 4 3.40 -5.27 9.84
CA GLU A 4 4.81 -5.37 10.22
C GLU A 4 5.42 -6.73 9.85
N GLU A 5 4.62 -7.80 9.86
CA GLU A 5 5.06 -9.13 9.43
C GLU A 5 5.24 -9.19 7.91
N MET A 6 4.26 -8.67 7.14
CA MET A 6 4.36 -8.51 5.69
C MET A 6 5.59 -7.70 5.29
N LYS A 7 5.88 -6.60 6.00
CA LYS A 7 7.07 -5.76 5.77
C LYS A 7 8.38 -6.55 5.89
N ARG A 8 8.45 -7.53 6.81
CA ARG A 8 9.63 -8.39 6.99
C ARG A 8 9.72 -9.48 5.92
N GLU A 9 8.60 -10.10 5.55
CA GLU A 9 8.60 -11.10 4.46
C GLU A 9 8.99 -10.47 3.12
N ILE A 10 8.51 -9.26 2.84
CA ILE A 10 8.90 -8.47 1.66
C ILE A 10 10.41 -8.19 1.66
N GLU A 11 10.99 -7.87 2.81
CA GLU A 11 12.45 -7.68 2.92
C GLU A 11 13.21 -8.95 2.54
N SER A 12 12.81 -10.09 3.09
CA SER A 12 13.40 -11.39 2.75
C SER A 12 13.30 -11.68 1.26
N LEU A 13 12.13 -11.44 0.65
CA LEU A 13 11.91 -11.64 -0.77
C LEU A 13 12.79 -10.71 -1.63
N VAL A 14 12.85 -9.41 -1.30
CA VAL A 14 13.66 -8.42 -2.02
C VAL A 14 15.14 -8.80 -1.99
N LEU A 15 15.63 -9.26 -0.84
CA LEU A 15 17.01 -9.74 -0.68
C LEU A 15 17.26 -11.02 -1.49
N GLU A 16 16.35 -12.00 -1.41
CA GLU A 16 16.48 -13.28 -2.12
C GLU A 16 16.51 -13.08 -3.64
N LYS A 17 15.64 -12.20 -4.17
CA LYS A 17 15.51 -11.96 -5.62
C LYS A 17 16.49 -10.91 -6.15
N GLY A 18 17.28 -10.26 -5.29
CA GLY A 18 18.27 -9.25 -5.70
C GLY A 18 17.66 -7.94 -6.20
N PHE A 19 16.49 -7.56 -5.70
CA PHE A 19 15.85 -6.30 -6.05
C PHE A 19 16.52 -5.10 -5.37
N TYR A 20 16.20 -3.90 -5.88
CA TYR A 20 16.61 -2.61 -5.32
C TYR A 20 16.37 -2.55 -3.80
N ASN A 21 17.40 -2.23 -3.02
CA ASN A 21 17.33 -2.36 -1.55
C ASN A 21 18.07 -1.25 -0.78
N LYS A 22 18.31 -0.09 -1.40
CA LYS A 22 19.00 1.03 -0.76
C LYS A 22 18.03 2.19 -0.53
N ARG A 23 18.37 3.09 0.40
CA ARG A 23 17.55 4.30 0.65
C ARG A 23 17.40 5.17 -0.60
N GLU A 24 18.40 5.20 -1.48
CA GLU A 24 18.33 5.90 -2.77
C GLU A 24 17.26 5.32 -3.73
N ASP A 25 16.80 4.08 -3.49
CA ASP A 25 15.75 3.44 -4.29
C ASP A 25 14.32 3.76 -3.82
N ILE A 26 14.14 4.48 -2.70
CA ILE A 26 12.81 4.82 -2.17
C ILE A 26 11.94 5.52 -3.22
N PRO A 27 12.41 6.56 -3.96
CA PRO A 27 11.59 7.20 -4.98
C PRO A 27 11.12 6.23 -6.07
N LYS A 28 11.97 5.28 -6.45
CA LYS A 28 11.65 4.24 -7.44
C LYS A 28 10.55 3.31 -6.95
N LYS A 29 10.62 2.87 -5.68
CA LYS A 29 9.58 2.03 -5.08
C LYS A 29 8.23 2.74 -4.97
N LEU A 30 8.23 4.02 -4.61
CA LEU A 30 7.01 4.84 -4.61
C LEU A 30 6.44 5.03 -6.02
N LEU A 31 7.29 5.16 -7.04
CA LEU A 31 6.86 5.20 -8.43
C LEU A 31 6.23 3.87 -8.87
N PHE A 32 6.82 2.72 -8.49
CA PHE A 32 6.24 1.41 -8.78
C PHE A 32 4.87 1.25 -8.12
N ALA A 33 4.71 1.61 -6.84
CA ALA A 33 3.38 1.62 -6.21
C ALA A 33 2.34 2.45 -6.99
N PHE A 34 2.75 3.58 -7.57
CA PHE A 34 1.87 4.40 -8.41
C PHE A 34 1.51 3.73 -9.73
N ILE A 35 2.45 3.01 -10.34
CA ILE A 35 2.22 2.23 -11.56
C ILE A 35 1.18 1.14 -11.29
N GLU A 36 1.30 0.39 -10.18
CA GLU A 36 0.33 -0.67 -9.83
C GLU A 36 -1.08 -0.12 -9.57
N LEU A 37 -1.21 1.10 -9.02
CA LEU A 37 -2.52 1.76 -8.95
C LEU A 37 -3.10 2.06 -10.35
N GLY A 38 -2.24 2.35 -11.33
CA GLY A 38 -2.62 2.46 -12.74
C GLY A 38 -3.10 1.13 -13.31
N GLU A 39 -2.42 0.03 -12.99
CA GLU A 39 -2.80 -1.32 -13.41
C GLU A 39 -4.16 -1.74 -12.80
N ALA A 40 -4.37 -1.47 -11.50
CA ALA A 40 -5.67 -1.68 -10.85
C ALA A 40 -6.80 -0.88 -11.52
N SER A 41 -6.53 0.38 -11.89
CA SER A 41 -7.51 1.21 -12.60
C SER A 41 -7.80 0.68 -14.02
N ASP A 42 -6.79 0.16 -14.71
CA ASP A 42 -6.93 -0.39 -16.05
C ASP A 42 -7.68 -1.72 -16.04
N ALA A 43 -7.38 -2.60 -15.07
CA ALA A 43 -8.11 -3.85 -14.82
C ALA A 43 -9.60 -3.59 -14.58
N TRP A 44 -9.94 -2.62 -13.72
CA TRP A 44 -11.33 -2.22 -13.49
C TRP A 44 -11.99 -1.72 -14.78
N LYS A 45 -11.31 -0.85 -15.53
CA LYS A 45 -11.83 -0.27 -16.79
C LYS A 45 -12.10 -1.35 -17.85
N LYS A 46 -11.29 -2.40 -17.88
CA LYS A 46 -11.43 -3.54 -18.80
C LYS A 46 -12.51 -4.55 -18.37
N GLY A 47 -13.07 -4.39 -17.18
CA GLY A 47 -14.06 -5.34 -16.64
C GLY A 47 -13.42 -6.67 -16.23
N GLU A 48 -12.15 -6.65 -15.81
CA GLU A 48 -11.47 -7.81 -15.24
C GLU A 48 -12.15 -8.28 -13.94
N THR A 49 -11.77 -9.47 -13.47
CA THR A 49 -12.33 -10.06 -12.24
C THR A 49 -11.95 -9.27 -11.00
N GLU A 50 -12.78 -9.40 -9.95
CA GLU A 50 -12.46 -8.82 -8.63
C GLU A 50 -11.12 -9.35 -8.08
N GLU A 51 -10.80 -10.61 -8.35
CA GLU A 51 -9.52 -11.21 -7.98
C GLU A 51 -8.35 -10.51 -8.66
N LYS A 52 -8.45 -10.22 -9.96
CA LYS A 52 -7.39 -9.50 -10.68
C LYS A 52 -7.22 -8.08 -10.16
N ILE A 53 -8.33 -7.36 -9.96
CA ILE A 53 -8.29 -6.00 -9.39
C ILE A 53 -7.66 -6.04 -7.99
N ALA A 54 -8.01 -7.03 -7.16
CA ALA A 54 -7.45 -7.19 -5.84
C ALA A 54 -5.94 -7.49 -5.88
N GLU A 55 -5.47 -8.30 -6.83
CA GLU A 55 -4.04 -8.56 -7.06
C GLU A 55 -3.28 -7.25 -7.31
N GLU A 56 -3.73 -6.41 -8.24
CA GLU A 56 -3.07 -5.13 -8.55
C GLU A 56 -3.05 -4.15 -7.35
N LEU A 57 -4.14 -4.13 -6.57
CA LEU A 57 -4.19 -3.35 -5.34
C LEU A 57 -3.20 -3.86 -4.28
N ILE A 58 -2.98 -5.18 -4.24
CA ILE A 58 -2.00 -5.81 -3.36
C ILE A 58 -0.58 -5.52 -3.86
N ASP A 59 -0.33 -5.50 -5.17
CA ASP A 59 0.98 -5.13 -5.74
C ASP A 59 1.36 -3.69 -5.38
N ALA A 60 0.40 -2.76 -5.43
CA ALA A 60 0.60 -1.41 -4.91
C ALA A 60 0.98 -1.40 -3.41
N LEU A 61 0.31 -2.23 -2.59
CA LEU A 61 0.60 -2.37 -1.17
C LEU A 61 1.99 -2.99 -0.92
N PHE A 62 2.42 -3.94 -1.74
CA PHE A 62 3.76 -4.53 -1.69
C PHE A 62 4.82 -3.43 -1.79
N TYR A 63 4.73 -2.58 -2.82
CA TYR A 63 5.68 -1.48 -2.98
C TYR A 63 5.57 -0.39 -1.91
N ILE A 64 4.38 -0.13 -1.37
CA ILE A 64 4.21 0.80 -0.24
C ILE A 64 4.91 0.26 1.01
N LEU A 65 4.73 -1.01 1.33
CA LEU A 65 5.37 -1.64 2.50
C LEU A 65 6.89 -1.74 2.30
N ASP A 66 7.34 -2.11 1.10
CA ASP A 66 8.75 -2.15 0.72
C ASP A 66 9.41 -0.76 0.78
N ALA A 67 8.71 0.30 0.36
CA ALA A 67 9.18 1.67 0.53
C ALA A 67 9.23 2.05 2.02
N SER A 68 8.21 1.67 2.81
CA SER A 68 8.11 2.01 4.23
C SER A 68 9.28 1.44 5.04
N ARG A 69 9.73 0.20 4.75
CA ARG A 69 10.85 -0.39 5.50
C ARG A 69 12.16 0.39 5.32
N LEU A 70 12.37 1.02 4.17
CA LEU A 70 13.55 1.82 3.88
C LEU A 70 13.41 3.28 4.36
N ALA A 71 12.21 3.85 4.22
CA ALA A 71 11.93 5.24 4.56
C ALA A 71 11.79 5.45 6.07
N CYS A 72 11.09 4.54 6.75
CA CYS A 72 10.72 4.64 8.16
C CYS A 72 10.89 3.30 8.90
N PRO A 73 12.12 2.73 8.98
CA PRO A 73 12.38 1.40 9.52
C PRO A 73 11.90 1.21 10.97
N SER A 74 11.96 2.27 11.79
CA SER A 74 11.56 2.26 13.20
C SER A 74 10.06 2.37 13.43
N ILE A 75 9.25 2.57 12.39
CA ILE A 75 7.80 2.69 12.50
C ILE A 75 7.16 1.32 12.31
N ASN A 76 6.37 0.89 13.31
CA ASN A 76 5.52 -0.28 13.21
C ASN A 76 4.26 0.06 12.39
N MET A 77 4.04 -0.67 11.30
CA MET A 77 2.95 -0.35 10.37
C MET A 77 1.56 -0.73 10.88
N ASP A 78 1.43 -1.75 11.73
CA ASP A 78 0.14 -2.09 12.38
C ASP A 78 -0.31 -0.99 13.33
N GLU A 79 0.62 -0.45 14.14
CA GLU A 79 0.35 0.67 15.04
C GLU A 79 0.02 1.94 14.26
N MET A 80 0.76 2.21 13.18
CA MET A 80 0.50 3.37 12.33
C MET A 80 -0.88 3.30 11.67
N PHE A 81 -1.26 2.13 11.17
CA PHE A 81 -2.59 1.89 10.61
C PHE A 81 -3.68 2.12 11.65
N LYS A 82 -3.57 1.49 12.83
CA LYS A 82 -4.53 1.69 13.95
C LYS A 82 -4.67 3.16 14.32
N LYS A 83 -3.55 3.87 14.50
CA LYS A 83 -3.53 5.30 14.82
C LYS A 83 -4.23 6.13 13.73
N LYS A 84 -3.97 5.83 12.47
CA LYS A 84 -4.57 6.54 11.33
C LYS A 84 -6.06 6.26 11.21
N LEU A 85 -6.49 5.02 11.45
CA LEU A 85 -7.88 4.62 11.45
C LEU A 85 -8.67 5.35 12.54
N GLU A 86 -8.17 5.37 13.78
CA GLU A 86 -8.82 6.09 14.89
C GLU A 86 -8.88 7.60 14.62
N LYS A 87 -7.79 8.18 14.09
CA LYS A 87 -7.79 9.59 13.65
C LYS A 87 -8.82 9.86 12.54
N ASN A 88 -9.15 8.90 11.69
CA ASN A 88 -10.13 9.07 10.64
C ASN A 88 -11.56 8.90 11.17
N LYS A 89 -11.80 7.95 12.08
CA LYS A 89 -13.10 7.76 12.77
C LYS A 89 -13.52 8.98 13.58
N SER A 90 -12.56 9.71 14.15
CA SER A 90 -12.83 10.91 14.94
C SER A 90 -13.10 12.17 14.11
N ARG A 91 -13.02 12.11 12.78
CA ARG A 91 -13.25 13.29 11.93
C ARG A 91 -14.73 13.60 11.85
N PRO A 92 -15.13 14.89 11.79
CA PRO A 92 -16.50 15.22 11.46
C PRO A 92 -16.85 14.66 10.08
N PHE A 93 -18.11 14.27 9.90
CA PHE A 93 -18.62 13.87 8.59
C PHE A 93 -18.36 14.98 7.57
N GLN A 94 -17.91 14.62 6.37
CA GLN A 94 -17.79 15.58 5.28
C GLN A 94 -19.18 16.20 5.00
N TYR A 95 -19.22 17.53 5.03
CA TYR A 95 -20.37 18.30 4.59
C TYR A 95 -20.31 18.39 3.06
N GLY A 96 -21.33 17.87 2.35
CA GLY A 96 -21.49 18.08 0.91
C GLY A 96 -20.87 17.04 -0.03
N GLU A 97 -19.95 16.19 0.40
CA GLU A 97 -19.34 15.16 -0.46
C GLU A 97 -19.45 13.78 0.19
N GLY A 98 -20.44 13.02 -0.26
CA GLY A 98 -20.67 11.65 0.16
C GLY A 98 -22.07 11.25 -0.29
N HIS A 99 -22.15 10.28 -1.19
CA HIS A 99 -23.39 9.58 -1.51
C HIS A 99 -23.84 8.83 -0.25
N ARG A 100 -24.51 9.53 0.67
CA ARG A 100 -25.23 8.87 1.76
C ARG A 100 -26.34 8.07 1.10
N LEU A 101 -26.32 6.75 1.28
CA LEU A 101 -27.54 5.96 1.17
C LEU A 101 -28.56 6.66 2.09
N LYS A 102 -29.60 7.23 1.48
CA LYS A 102 -30.85 7.50 2.18
C LYS A 102 -31.58 6.18 2.39
#